data_AF-A0A5K1G0V9-F1
#
_entry.id   AF-A0A5K1G0V9-F1
#
_cell.length_a   1.000
_cell.length_b   1.000
_cell.length_c   1.000
_cell.angle_alpha   90.00
_cell.angle_beta   90.00
_cell.angle_gamma   90.00
#
_symmetry.space_group_name_H-M   'P 1'
#
loop_
_entity.id
_entity.type
_entity.pdbx_description
1 polymer ?
#
loop_
_entity_poly.entity_id
_entity_poly.type
_entity_poly.pdbx_seq_one_letter_code
_entity_poly.pdbx_strand_id
1 'polypeptide(L)' 'VDQLDVRLKSVNLLGRIFSLPESNITEVFRPLFLEFLKKLTDSAAKVRISAVEHVKACLLCNFCRPDAAEII' A
#
# COMPACT_ATOMS: atom_id res chain seq x y z
N VAL A 1 12.71 -20.26 -8.97
CA VAL A 1 13.56 -19.05 -9.10
C VAL A 1 13.04 -18.02 -8.13
N ASP A 2 13.87 -17.53 -7.20
CA ASP A 2 13.44 -16.46 -6.28
C ASP A 2 13.26 -15.16 -7.07
N GLN A 3 11.99 -14.72 -7.21
CA GLN A 3 11.63 -13.51 -7.94
C GLN A 3 11.59 -12.28 -7.01
N LEU A 4 12.56 -12.16 -6.10
CA LEU A 4 12.62 -11.08 -5.13
C LEU A 4 12.45 -9.70 -5.78
N ASP A 5 13.17 -9.46 -6.88
CA ASP A 5 13.11 -8.19 -7.63
C ASP A 5 11.71 -7.91 -8.18
N VAL A 6 11.02 -8.93 -8.69
CA VAL A 6 9.64 -8.79 -9.19
C VAL A 6 8.70 -8.46 -8.04
N ARG A 7 8.80 -9.16 -6.90
CA ARG A 7 7.96 -8.88 -5.72
C ARG A 7 8.16 -7.46 -5.23
N LEU A 8 9.41 -6.99 -5.19
CA LEU A 8 9.75 -5.65 -4.76
C LEU A 8 9.21 -4.58 -5.73
N LYS A 9 9.34 -4.81 -7.04
CA LYS A 9 8.76 -3.93 -8.07
C LYS A 9 7.24 -3.83 -7.95
N SER A 10 6.57 -4.97 -7.75
CA SER A 10 5.11 -5.01 -7.58
C SER A 10 4.66 -4.27 -6.33
N VAL A 11 5.32 -4.49 -5.18
CA VAL A 11 4.99 -3.77 -3.93
C VAL A 11 5.18 -2.26 -4.10
N ASN A 12 6.27 -1.83 -4.71
CA ASN A 12 6.53 -0.42 -4.93
C ASN A 12 5.51 0.25 -5.85
N LEU A 13 5.12 -0.44 -6.93
CA LEU A 13 4.13 0.09 -7.87
C LEU A 13 2.75 0.21 -7.20
N LEU A 14 2.27 -0.88 -6.59
CA LEU A 14 0.97 -0.90 -5.91
C LEU A 14 0.91 0.12 -4.77
N GLY A 15 1.98 0.20 -3.97
CA GLY A 15 2.08 1.15 -2.88
C GLY A 15 1.93 2.60 -3.33
N ARG A 16 2.61 2.98 -4.42
CA ARG A 16 2.48 4.33 -5.02
C ARG A 16 1.08 4.60 -5.54
N ILE A 17 0.43 3.61 -6.17
CA ILE A 17 -0.94 3.74 -6.69
C ILE A 17 -1.92 3.96 -5.52
N PHE A 18 -1.82 3.16 -4.47
CA PHE A 18 -2.72 3.25 -3.31
C PHE A 18 -2.47 4.48 -2.44
N SER A 19 -1.28 5.08 -2.50
CA SER A 19 -0.95 6.33 -1.80
C SER A 19 -1.24 7.59 -2.62
N LEU A 20 -1.95 7.50 -3.75
CA LEU A 20 -2.34 8.69 -4.50
C LEU A 20 -3.40 9.47 -3.72
N PRO A 21 -3.21 10.80 -3.51
CA PRO A 21 -4.20 11.63 -2.83
C PRO A 21 -5.52 11.65 -3.62
N GLU A 22 -6.63 11.81 -2.90
CA GLU A 22 -7.98 11.93 -3.47
C GLU A 22 -8.44 10.73 -4.32
N SER A 23 -7.70 9.62 -4.32
CA SER A 23 -8.08 8.42 -5.07
C SER A 23 -8.94 7.49 -4.22
N ASN A 24 -10.10 7.08 -4.72
CA ASN A 24 -10.89 5.98 -4.12
C ASN A 24 -10.35 4.59 -4.55
N ILE A 25 -9.11 4.51 -5.01
CA ILE A 25 -8.57 3.33 -5.69
C ILE A 25 -8.43 2.12 -4.75
N THR A 26 -8.23 2.36 -3.45
CA THR A 26 -8.25 1.32 -2.41
C THR A 26 -9.63 0.70 -2.23
N GLU A 27 -10.70 1.46 -2.46
CA GLU A 27 -12.09 0.97 -2.41
C GLU A 27 -12.47 0.28 -3.73
N VAL A 28 -12.15 0.91 -4.87
CA VAL A 28 -12.44 0.38 -6.21
C VAL A 28 -11.71 -0.94 -6.45
N PHE A 29 -10.44 -1.04 -6.03
CA PHE A 29 -9.62 -2.24 -6.18
C PHE A 29 -9.36 -2.92 -4.83
N ARG A 30 -10.38 -2.95 -3.95
CA ARG A 30 -10.27 -3.55 -2.61
C ARG A 30 -9.67 -4.97 -2.59
N PRO A 31 -10.04 -5.91 -3.49
CA PRO A 31 -9.42 -7.23 -3.51
C PRO A 31 -7.91 -7.17 -3.75
N LEU A 32 -7.46 -6.30 -4.67
CA LEU A 32 -6.05 -6.11 -4.96
C LEU A 32 -5.31 -5.42 -3.80
N PHE A 33 -5.97 -4.49 -3.13
CA PHE A 33 -5.42 -3.85 -1.93
C PHE A 33 -5.21 -4.87 -0.79
N LEU A 34 -6.13 -5.82 -0.60
CA LEU A 34 -5.95 -6.90 0.37
C LEU A 34 -4.76 -7.81 0.01
N GLU A 35 -4.56 -8.13 -1.27
CA GLU A 35 -3.35 -8.87 -1.71
C GLU A 35 -2.06 -8.08 -1.49
N PHE A 36 -2.10 -6.76 -1.68
CA PHE A 36 -0.99 -5.88 -1.36
C PHE A 36 -0.66 -5.92 0.14
N LEU A 37 -1.66 -5.89 1.03
CA LEU A 37 -1.43 -5.98 2.48
C LEU A 37 -0.78 -7.30 2.91
N LYS A 38 -1.01 -8.41 2.20
CA LYS A 38 -0.31 -9.68 2.45
C LYS A 38 1.21 -9.58 2.24
N LYS A 39 1.72 -8.52 1.62
CA LYS A 39 3.17 -8.30 1.45
C LYS A 39 3.86 -7.89 2.74
N LEU A 40 3.10 -7.52 3.78
CA LEU A 40 3.62 -7.34 5.14
C LEU A 40 4.19 -8.63 5.74
N THR A 41 3.77 -9.79 5.24
CA THR A 41 4.26 -11.11 5.65
C THR A 41 5.10 -11.80 4.57
N ASP A 42 5.64 -11.05 3.60
CA ASP A 42 6.54 -11.60 2.58
C ASP A 42 7.76 -12.27 3.22
N SER A 43 8.28 -13.34 2.61
CA SER A 43 9.44 -14.08 3.11
C SER A 43 10.70 -13.21 3.19
N ALA A 44 10.84 -12.24 2.28
CA ALA A 44 11.99 -11.35 2.23
C ALA A 44 11.78 -10.06 3.05
N ALA A 45 12.69 -9.78 3.98
CA ALA A 45 12.64 -8.59 4.82
C ALA A 45 12.58 -7.28 4.02
N LYS A 46 13.30 -7.21 2.89
CA LYS A 46 13.31 -6.03 2.02
C LYS A 46 11.92 -5.71 1.44
N VAL A 47 11.15 -6.74 1.12
CA VAL A 47 9.77 -6.58 0.63
C VAL A 47 8.86 -6.10 1.77
N ARG A 48 9.02 -6.66 2.97
CA ARG A 48 8.25 -6.24 4.16
C ARG A 48 8.49 -4.78 4.52
N ILE A 49 9.73 -4.32 4.52
CA ILE A 49 10.09 -2.92 4.79
C ILE A 49 9.40 -2.00 3.78
N SER A 50 9.52 -2.31 2.48
CA SER A 50 8.86 -1.53 1.41
C SER A 50 7.33 -1.51 1.57
N ALA A 51 6.71 -2.63 1.94
CA ALA A 51 5.28 -2.68 2.18
C ALA A 51 4.86 -1.78 3.36
N VAL A 52 5.60 -1.79 4.46
CA VAL A 52 5.34 -0.91 5.62
C VAL A 52 5.44 0.56 5.26
N GLU A 53 6.45 0.96 4.49
CA GLU A 53 6.62 2.34 4.03
C GLU A 53 5.42 2.83 3.22
N HIS A 54 4.93 2.01 2.29
CA HIS A 54 3.78 2.35 1.44
C HIS A 54 2.46 2.32 2.21
N VAL A 55 2.27 1.39 3.14
CA VAL A 55 1.09 1.38 4.02
C VAL A 55 1.03 2.66 4.87
N LYS A 56 2.16 3.10 5.42
CA LYS A 56 2.25 4.39 6.13
C LYS A 56 1.83 5.55 5.23
N ALA A 57 2.31 5.58 3.98
CA ALA A 57 1.93 6.61 3.02
C ALA A 57 0.43 6.59 2.71
N CYS A 58 -0.16 5.42 2.49
CA CYS A 58 -1.60 5.26 2.27
C CYS A 58 -2.42 5.79 3.45
N LEU A 59 -2.02 5.48 4.69
CA LEU A 59 -2.69 5.97 5.89
C LEU A 59 -2.64 7.49 5.98
N LEU A 60 -1.46 8.09 5.79
CA LEU A 60 -1.31 9.55 5.82
C LEU A 60 -2.15 10.25 4.74
N CYS A 61 -2.20 9.69 3.53
CA CYS A 61 -3.07 10.21 2.46
C CYS A 61 -4.56 10.06 2.79
N ASN A 62 -4.97 8.97 3.45
CA ASN A 62 -6.36 8.78 3.88
C ASN A 62 -6.75 9.73 5.02
N PHE A 63 -5.85 9.99 5.97
CA PHE A 63 -6.07 10.95 7.07
C PHE A 63 -6.03 12.42 6.62
N CYS A 64 -5.46 12.72 5.45
CA CYS A 64 -5.52 14.05 4.83
C CYS A 64 -6.76 14.27 3.96
N ARG A 65 -7.67 13.28 3.84
CA ARG A 65 -8.94 13.49 3.14
C ARG A 65 -9.79 14.50 3.92
N PRO A 66 -10.54 15.40 3.27
CA PRO A 66 -11.44 16.34 3.94
C PRO A 66 -12.36 15.65 4.97
N ASP A 67 -12.80 14.42 4.64
CA ASP A 67 -13.68 13.60 5.47
C ASP A 67 -12.99 13.00 6.72
N ALA A 68 -11.65 12.96 6.76
CA ALA A 68 -10.91 12.46 7.91
C ALA A 68 -10.86 13.47 9.07
N ALA A 69 -11.18 14.75 8.81
CA ALA A 69 -11.38 15.75 9.84
C ALA A 69 -12.66 15.52 10.68
N GLU A 70 -13.55 14.61 10.26
CA GLU A 70 -14.76 14.24 11.02
C GLU A 70 -14.51 13.17 12.10
N ILE A 71 -13.27 12.70 12.28
CA ILE A 71 -12.88 11.67 13.28
C ILE A 71 -12.26 12.30 14.55
N ILE A 72 -12.51 13.59 14.85
CA ILE A 72 -12.12 14.23 16.12
C ILE A 72 -13.34 14.78 16.85
#